data_AF-A0A0D3AQZ7-F1
#
_entry.id   AF-A0A0D3AQZ7-F1
#
_cell.length_a   1.000
_cell.length_b   1.000
_cell.length_c   1.000
_cell.angle_alpha   90.00
_cell.angle_beta   90.00
_cell.angle_gamma   90.00
#
_symmetry.space_group_name_H-M   'P 1'
#
loop_
_entity.id
_entity.type
_entity.pdbx_description
1 polymer ?
#
loop_
_entity_poly.entity_id
_entity_poly.type
_entity_poly.pdbx_seq_one_letter_code
_entity_poly.pdbx_strand_id
1 'polypeptide(L)'
;MRNEYLKIVHELLLHNPYNGFYPQIKAPSGFNVEVPMFFHKMRRWGLAHALLDDVFAHIKETLYCYPWMKSEPVTNLLNFAGDVYYIYKGKYFKAFITIYLPESYPNDPPQAWVVCEDGTTAIDPVQMHVAPNGSVSIPYLWDWDGKSSTLLQFILHMCVEFTSQPPTFAIDVGINLSHNQRELLKIILDYRIRHLYDEIIKITPARTYAFFDEVARRYPPVLVDLAGHIRTSQRGVNEFIDIVAELLGQPSKTISTVDVADHRFLP
;
A
#
# COMPACT_ATOMS: atom_id res chain seq x y z
N MET A 1 4.03 18.27 -19.26
CA MET A 1 3.82 16.93 -18.67
C MET A 1 5.08 16.06 -18.72
N ARG A 2 5.48 15.37 -19.81
CA ARG A 2 6.72 14.53 -19.83
C ARG A 2 8.02 15.27 -19.44
N ASN A 3 8.21 16.50 -19.94
CA ASN A 3 9.39 17.33 -19.62
C ASN A 3 9.36 17.95 -18.20
N GLU A 4 8.20 17.98 -17.56
CA GLU A 4 7.99 18.57 -16.24
C GLU A 4 8.20 17.52 -15.16
N TYR A 5 7.72 16.29 -15.43
CA TYR A 5 8.02 15.10 -14.67
C TYR A 5 9.52 14.81 -14.59
N LEU A 6 10.20 14.77 -15.73
CA LEU A 6 11.66 14.56 -15.78
C LEU A 6 12.43 15.64 -15.01
N LYS A 7 11.91 16.87 -14.98
CA LYS A 7 12.51 17.98 -14.23
C LYS A 7 12.31 17.83 -12.72
N ILE A 8 11.13 17.41 -12.27
CA ILE A 8 10.83 17.15 -10.85
C ILE A 8 11.62 15.93 -10.35
N VAL A 9 11.65 14.83 -11.13
CA VAL A 9 12.49 13.66 -10.84
C VAL A 9 13.94 14.12 -10.74
N HIS A 10 14.45 14.88 -11.71
CA HIS A 10 15.82 15.40 -11.68
C HIS A 10 16.09 16.33 -10.48
N GLU A 11 15.15 17.20 -10.08
CA GLU A 11 15.26 18.07 -8.90
C GLU A 11 15.25 17.29 -7.57
N LEU A 12 14.45 16.23 -7.47
CA LEU A 12 14.45 15.31 -6.33
C LEU A 12 15.74 14.49 -6.26
N LEU A 13 16.26 14.07 -7.41
CA LEU A 13 17.58 13.45 -7.53
C LEU A 13 18.74 14.43 -7.29
N LEU A 14 18.54 15.75 -7.49
CA LEU A 14 19.53 16.78 -7.16
C LEU A 14 19.64 17.05 -5.65
N HIS A 15 18.52 16.94 -4.92
CA HIS A 15 18.50 17.07 -3.45
C HIS A 15 18.82 15.77 -2.72
N ASN A 16 18.87 14.63 -3.43
CA ASN A 16 19.34 13.35 -2.93
C ASN A 16 20.10 12.62 -4.07
N PRO A 17 21.44 12.74 -4.15
CA PRO A 17 22.20 12.49 -5.36
C PRO A 17 22.21 11.00 -5.72
N TYR A 18 21.28 10.60 -6.59
CA TYR A 18 21.40 9.36 -7.34
C TYR A 18 22.21 9.65 -8.62
N ASN A 19 23.51 9.43 -8.53
CA ASN A 19 24.49 9.62 -9.60
C ASN A 19 24.69 8.36 -10.48
N GLY A 20 23.71 7.44 -10.49
CA GLY A 20 23.81 6.16 -11.21
C GLY A 20 24.86 5.20 -10.63
N PHE A 21 25.50 5.54 -9.51
CA PHE A 21 26.41 4.68 -8.76
C PHE A 21 26.19 4.92 -7.28
N TYR A 22 25.48 4.02 -6.60
CA TYR A 22 25.51 4.03 -5.14
C TYR A 22 26.97 4.15 -4.67
N PRO A 23 27.29 4.97 -3.65
CA PRO A 23 28.54 4.73 -2.91
C PRO A 23 28.56 3.24 -2.61
N GLN A 24 29.71 2.55 -2.67
CA GLN A 24 29.75 1.17 -2.19
C GLN A 24 29.18 1.17 -0.78
N ILE A 25 27.91 0.82 -0.65
CA ILE A 25 27.29 0.50 0.60
C ILE A 25 28.04 -0.76 0.93
N LYS A 26 29.04 -0.65 1.81
CA LYS A 26 29.62 -1.83 2.42
C LYS A 26 28.40 -2.59 2.90
N ALA A 27 28.11 -3.72 2.26
CA ALA A 27 27.05 -4.60 2.71
C ALA A 27 27.23 -4.68 4.22
N PRO A 28 26.19 -4.40 5.03
CA PRO A 28 26.34 -4.52 6.48
C PRO A 28 27.03 -5.86 6.69
N SER A 29 28.14 -5.86 7.41
CA SER A 29 28.94 -7.06 7.63
C SER A 29 28.03 -8.07 8.33
N GLY A 30 27.40 -8.95 7.54
CA GLY A 30 26.20 -9.69 7.95
C GLY A 30 24.98 -9.65 7.01
N PHE A 31 25.04 -9.11 5.77
CA PHE A 31 23.98 -9.28 4.77
C PHE A 31 23.92 -10.73 4.25
N ASN A 32 23.59 -11.65 5.15
CA ASN A 32 23.25 -13.04 4.87
C ASN A 32 21.74 -13.13 4.66
N VAL A 33 21.22 -12.54 3.57
CA VAL A 33 20.11 -13.24 2.94
C VAL A 33 20.74 -14.54 2.48
N GLU A 34 20.25 -15.70 2.91
CA GLU A 34 20.67 -16.97 2.33
C GLU A 34 20.09 -17.06 0.91
N VAL A 35 20.53 -16.16 0.04
CA VAL A 35 20.15 -16.08 -1.35
C VAL A 35 20.25 -17.47 -1.99
N PRO A 36 21.29 -18.29 -1.72
CA PRO A 36 21.36 -19.68 -2.17
C PRO A 36 20.19 -20.58 -1.70
N MET A 37 19.74 -20.46 -0.44
CA MET A 37 18.65 -21.27 0.11
C MET A 37 17.29 -20.79 -0.42
N PHE A 38 17.13 -19.48 -0.61
CA PHE A 38 15.98 -18.88 -1.31
C PHE A 38 15.92 -19.35 -2.77
N PHE A 39 17.06 -19.39 -3.47
CA PHE A 39 17.16 -19.90 -4.84
C PHE A 39 16.87 -21.40 -4.97
N HIS A 40 17.37 -22.20 -4.01
CA HIS A 40 17.07 -23.62 -3.95
C HIS A 40 15.57 -23.86 -3.76
N LYS A 41 14.91 -23.08 -2.90
CA LYS A 41 13.46 -23.12 -2.70
C LYS A 41 12.70 -22.74 -3.98
N MET A 42 13.05 -21.63 -4.63
CA MET A 42 12.44 -21.19 -5.90
C MET A 42 12.50 -22.27 -6.98
N ARG A 43 13.70 -22.85 -7.22
CA ARG A 43 13.89 -23.94 -8.20
C ARG A 43 13.14 -25.21 -7.82
N ARG A 44 13.15 -25.59 -6.54
CA ARG A 44 12.44 -26.78 -6.04
C ARG A 44 10.93 -26.68 -6.18
N TRP A 45 10.36 -25.47 -6.17
CA TRP A 45 8.93 -25.24 -6.33
C TRP A 45 8.47 -25.05 -7.78
N GLY A 46 9.38 -25.15 -8.75
CA GLY A 46 9.01 -25.09 -10.17
C GLY A 46 8.51 -23.71 -10.62
N LEU A 47 8.86 -22.63 -9.89
CA LEU A 47 8.63 -21.26 -10.34
C LEU A 47 9.44 -21.02 -11.63
N ALA A 48 8.78 -21.13 -12.77
CA ALA A 48 9.39 -21.11 -14.09
C ALA A 48 9.39 -19.69 -14.67
N HIS A 49 10.14 -18.76 -14.05
CA HIS A 49 10.38 -17.49 -14.75
C HIS A 49 11.27 -17.76 -15.96
N ALA A 50 10.79 -17.42 -17.16
CA ALA A 50 11.50 -17.65 -18.41
C ALA A 50 12.85 -16.89 -18.48
N LEU A 51 12.99 -15.81 -17.70
CA LEU A 51 14.13 -14.90 -17.67
C LEU A 51 14.78 -14.86 -16.28
N LEU A 52 15.03 -16.04 -15.70
CA LEU A 52 15.50 -16.22 -14.32
C LEU A 52 16.70 -15.31 -13.96
N ASP A 53 17.68 -15.16 -14.86
CA ASP A 53 18.89 -14.36 -14.63
C ASP A 53 18.60 -12.85 -14.50
N ASP A 54 17.70 -12.31 -15.34
CA ASP A 54 17.28 -10.91 -15.27
C ASP A 54 16.47 -10.64 -14.00
N VAL A 55 15.55 -11.56 -13.66
CA VAL A 55 14.81 -11.51 -12.40
C VAL A 55 15.78 -11.48 -11.21
N PHE A 56 16.80 -12.34 -11.21
CA PHE A 56 17.81 -12.35 -10.16
C PHE A 56 18.64 -11.07 -10.08
N ALA A 57 19.02 -10.48 -11.23
CA ALA A 57 19.72 -9.21 -11.26
C ALA A 57 18.88 -8.11 -10.59
N HIS A 58 17.61 -7.99 -10.95
CA HIS A 58 16.69 -6.99 -10.39
C HIS A 58 16.47 -7.17 -8.88
N ILE A 59 16.33 -8.41 -8.41
CA ILE A 59 16.15 -8.72 -6.98
C ILE A 59 17.42 -8.37 -6.19
N LYS A 60 18.58 -8.81 -6.68
CA LYS A 60 19.86 -8.59 -6.01
C LYS A 60 20.17 -7.11 -5.90
N GLU A 61 19.96 -6.36 -6.98
CA GLU A 61 20.10 -4.90 -7.00
C GLU A 61 19.15 -4.25 -5.98
N THR A 62 17.88 -4.65 -5.97
CA THR A 62 16.87 -4.09 -5.05
C THR A 62 17.23 -4.36 -3.59
N LEU A 63 17.53 -5.60 -3.22
CA LEU A 63 17.88 -5.98 -1.84
C LEU A 63 19.21 -5.39 -1.38
N TYR A 64 20.11 -5.08 -2.30
CA TYR A 64 21.34 -4.35 -1.99
C TYR A 64 21.04 -2.92 -1.51
N CYS A 65 20.07 -2.25 -2.15
CA CYS A 65 19.66 -0.88 -1.82
C CYS A 65 18.63 -0.80 -0.69
N TYR A 66 17.76 -1.81 -0.58
CA TYR A 66 16.68 -1.92 0.39
C TYR A 66 16.81 -3.21 1.22
N PRO A 67 17.86 -3.33 2.04
CA PRO A 67 18.21 -4.56 2.76
C PRO A 67 17.16 -5.03 3.78
N TRP A 68 16.26 -4.14 4.20
CA TRP A 68 15.15 -4.45 5.11
C TRP A 68 13.92 -5.02 4.40
N MET A 69 13.83 -4.93 3.07
CA MET A 69 12.74 -5.56 2.35
C MET A 69 12.89 -7.07 2.44
N LYS A 70 11.81 -7.73 2.84
CA LYS A 70 11.73 -9.19 2.88
C LYS A 70 11.29 -9.67 1.52
N SER A 71 11.97 -10.67 0.98
CA SER A 71 11.52 -11.38 -0.20
C SER A 71 11.03 -12.75 0.21
N GLU A 72 9.77 -13.02 -0.09
CA GLU A 72 9.14 -14.30 0.19
C GLU A 72 8.48 -14.86 -1.09
N PRO A 73 8.27 -16.16 -1.15
CA PRO A 73 7.53 -16.81 -2.22
C PRO A 73 6.07 -16.97 -1.79
N VAL A 74 5.12 -16.60 -2.65
CA VAL A 74 3.68 -16.72 -2.38
C VAL A 74 3.02 -17.29 -3.64
N THR A 75 2.49 -18.52 -3.56
CA THR A 75 1.72 -19.23 -4.61
C THR A 75 1.94 -18.72 -6.05
N ASN A 76 2.91 -19.29 -6.76
CA ASN A 76 3.26 -18.94 -8.15
C ASN A 76 3.79 -17.50 -8.39
N LEU A 77 4.01 -16.73 -7.32
CA LEU A 77 4.56 -15.37 -7.39
C LEU A 77 5.75 -15.23 -6.44
N LEU A 78 6.58 -14.24 -6.73
CA LEU A 78 7.57 -13.74 -5.79
C LEU A 78 7.11 -12.41 -5.21
N ASN A 79 7.11 -12.28 -3.88
CA ASN A 79 6.77 -11.03 -3.22
C ASN A 79 7.99 -10.35 -2.56
N PHE A 80 7.94 -9.03 -2.51
CA PHE A 80 8.79 -8.15 -1.71
C PHE A 80 7.90 -7.36 -0.77
N ALA A 81 8.29 -7.23 0.49
CA ALA A 81 7.55 -6.43 1.46
C ALA A 81 8.52 -5.61 2.30
N GLY A 82 8.25 -4.31 2.44
CA GLY A 82 9.03 -3.45 3.32
C GLY A 82 8.75 -1.97 3.14
N ASP A 83 9.46 -1.17 3.93
CA ASP A 83 9.29 0.28 3.96
C ASP A 83 9.95 0.96 2.74
N VAL A 84 9.19 1.83 2.08
CA VAL A 84 9.68 2.83 1.13
C VAL A 84 9.72 4.18 1.84
N TYR A 85 10.90 4.80 1.89
CA TYR A 85 11.13 6.07 2.58
C TYR A 85 10.98 7.25 1.63
N TYR A 86 10.34 8.33 2.09
CA TYR A 86 10.13 9.55 1.30
C TYR A 86 10.20 10.79 2.18
N ILE A 87 10.46 11.95 1.57
CA ILE A 87 10.47 13.25 2.25
C ILE A 87 9.23 14.01 1.83
N TYR A 88 8.39 14.43 2.78
CA TYR A 88 7.23 15.28 2.51
C TYR A 88 7.27 16.49 3.41
N LYS A 89 7.16 17.69 2.82
CA LYS A 89 7.22 18.99 3.55
C LYS A 89 8.40 19.07 4.53
N GLY A 90 9.58 18.62 4.09
CA GLY A 90 10.83 18.68 4.88
C GLY A 90 10.94 17.65 6.02
N LYS A 91 10.02 16.70 6.13
CA LYS A 91 10.04 15.62 7.13
C LYS A 91 10.17 14.25 6.46
N TYR A 92 10.85 13.33 7.13
CA TYR A 92 11.01 11.95 6.68
C TYR A 92 9.80 11.11 7.09
N PHE A 93 9.28 10.35 6.14
CA PHE A 93 8.18 9.42 6.32
C PHE A 93 8.52 8.07 5.68
N LYS A 94 7.67 7.09 5.94
CA LYS A 94 7.75 5.77 5.32
C LYS A 94 6.35 5.24 5.03
N ALA A 95 6.23 4.44 3.98
CA ALA A 95 5.04 3.67 3.66
C ALA A 95 5.45 2.20 3.51
N PHE A 96 4.67 1.29 4.09
CA PHE A 96 4.90 -0.13 3.91
C PHE A 96 4.31 -0.57 2.57
N ILE A 97 5.14 -1.14 1.71
CA ILE A 97 4.77 -1.58 0.36
C ILE A 97 4.93 -3.09 0.24
N THR A 98 3.98 -3.73 -0.42
CA THR A 98 4.15 -5.07 -0.98
C THR A 98 4.27 -4.99 -2.50
N ILE A 99 5.18 -5.76 -3.09
CA ILE A 99 5.42 -5.84 -4.53
C ILE A 99 5.39 -7.31 -4.93
N TYR A 100 4.67 -7.65 -5.98
CA TYR A 100 4.56 -9.00 -6.52
C TYR A 100 5.12 -9.02 -7.93
N LEU A 101 5.97 -10.01 -8.20
CA LEU A 101 6.52 -10.27 -9.53
C LEU A 101 5.72 -11.40 -10.18
N PRO A 102 5.02 -11.15 -11.31
CA PRO A 102 4.35 -12.20 -12.06
C PRO A 102 5.36 -13.17 -12.68
N GLU A 103 4.93 -14.38 -13.05
CA GLU A 103 5.80 -15.39 -13.71
C GLU A 103 6.46 -14.84 -14.99
N SER A 104 5.76 -13.96 -15.70
CA SER A 104 6.21 -13.29 -16.93
C SER A 104 7.21 -12.16 -16.72
N TYR A 105 7.45 -11.74 -15.48
CA TYR A 105 8.47 -10.72 -15.16
C TYR A 105 9.87 -11.15 -15.65
N PRO A 106 10.68 -10.23 -16.22
CA PRO A 106 10.44 -8.80 -16.35
C PRO A 106 9.64 -8.36 -17.58
N ASN A 107 9.14 -9.24 -18.44
CA ASN A 107 8.37 -8.78 -19.62
C ASN A 107 7.11 -8.02 -19.22
N ASP A 108 6.41 -8.49 -18.20
CA ASP A 108 5.31 -7.77 -17.57
C ASP A 108 5.78 -7.03 -16.31
N PRO A 109 5.17 -5.87 -15.98
CA PRO A 109 5.53 -5.08 -14.83
C PRO A 109 5.24 -5.79 -13.50
N PRO A 110 5.94 -5.40 -12.41
CA PRO A 110 5.54 -5.79 -11.07
C PRO A 110 4.20 -5.15 -10.68
N GLN A 111 3.50 -5.76 -9.73
CA GLN A 111 2.29 -5.20 -9.13
C GLN A 111 2.59 -4.79 -7.69
N ALA A 112 2.14 -3.63 -7.23
CA ALA A 112 2.43 -3.19 -5.86
C ALA A 112 1.23 -2.59 -5.15
N TRP A 113 1.27 -2.68 -3.82
CA TRP A 113 0.27 -2.12 -2.92
C TRP A 113 0.94 -1.37 -1.78
N VAL A 114 0.41 -0.18 -1.49
CA VAL A 114 0.58 0.48 -0.20
C VAL A 114 -0.30 -0.25 0.81
N VAL A 115 0.30 -0.66 1.92
CA VAL A 115 -0.40 -1.45 2.94
C VAL A 115 -0.49 -0.65 4.24
N CYS A 116 -1.70 -0.56 4.77
CA CYS A 116 -2.01 0.12 6.03
C CYS A 116 -2.46 -0.89 7.09
N GLU A 117 -1.67 -1.89 7.44
CA GLU A 117 -2.10 -2.99 8.34
C GLU A 117 -2.28 -2.59 9.81
N ASP A 118 -1.66 -1.49 10.25
CA ASP A 118 -1.62 -1.13 11.68
C ASP A 118 -2.91 -0.50 12.23
N GLY A 119 -3.83 -0.14 11.33
CA GLY A 119 -5.06 0.60 11.66
C GLY A 119 -4.82 2.04 12.11
N THR A 120 -3.59 2.54 12.05
CA THR A 120 -3.22 3.92 12.39
C THR A 120 -2.98 4.79 11.17
N THR A 121 -2.87 4.17 10.00
CA THR A 121 -2.77 4.83 8.70
C THR A 121 -3.89 4.41 7.76
N ALA A 122 -4.20 5.26 6.78
CA ALA A 122 -5.06 4.96 5.65
C ALA A 122 -4.52 5.58 4.36
N ILE A 123 -4.92 5.05 3.21
CA ILE A 123 -4.53 5.58 1.90
C ILE A 123 -5.02 7.02 1.76
N ASP A 124 -4.14 7.93 1.39
CA ASP A 124 -4.52 9.32 1.15
C ASP A 124 -5.39 9.42 -0.12
N PRO A 125 -6.64 9.91 -0.04
CA PRO A 125 -7.52 10.04 -1.21
C PRO A 125 -7.05 11.09 -2.21
N VAL A 126 -6.10 11.97 -1.85
CA VAL A 126 -5.53 12.96 -2.77
C VAL A 126 -4.44 12.35 -3.64
N GLN A 127 -3.84 11.23 -3.23
CA GLN A 127 -2.80 10.56 -3.99
C GLN A 127 -3.38 9.93 -5.27
N MET A 128 -3.02 10.51 -6.42
CA MET A 128 -3.54 10.13 -7.73
C MET A 128 -3.04 8.79 -8.26
N HIS A 129 -1.92 8.28 -7.74
CA HIS A 129 -1.27 7.05 -8.20
C HIS A 129 -1.46 5.87 -7.27
N VAL A 130 -2.30 6.00 -6.24
CA VAL A 130 -2.61 4.92 -5.30
C VAL A 130 -4.13 4.79 -5.19
N ALA A 131 -4.65 3.66 -5.64
CA ALA A 131 -6.06 3.35 -5.57
C ALA A 131 -6.54 3.19 -4.10
N PRO A 132 -7.84 3.26 -3.81
CA PRO A 132 -8.38 3.11 -2.45
C PRO A 132 -7.96 1.80 -1.76
N ASN A 133 -7.81 0.72 -2.52
CA ASN A 133 -7.35 -0.57 -2.03
C ASN A 133 -5.82 -0.66 -1.85
N GLY A 134 -5.10 0.45 -2.04
CA GLY A 134 -3.65 0.55 -1.94
C GLY A 134 -2.90 0.24 -3.24
N SER A 135 -3.55 -0.22 -4.30
CA SER A 135 -2.87 -0.58 -5.56
C SER A 135 -2.14 0.62 -6.15
N VAL A 136 -0.86 0.45 -6.46
CA VAL A 136 0.02 1.48 -7.00
C VAL A 136 -0.02 1.44 -8.52
N SER A 137 -0.29 2.59 -9.15
CA SER A 137 -0.31 2.77 -10.59
C SER A 137 0.35 4.10 -10.96
N ILE A 138 1.66 4.05 -11.19
CA ILE A 138 2.50 5.21 -11.52
C ILE A 138 2.93 5.17 -12.98
N PRO A 139 3.29 6.31 -13.61
CA PRO A 139 3.69 6.37 -15.01
C PRO A 139 4.80 5.39 -15.41
N TYR A 140 5.72 5.12 -14.48
CA TYR A 140 6.81 4.17 -14.69
C TYR A 140 6.33 2.73 -14.97
N LEU A 141 5.20 2.30 -14.40
CA LEU A 141 4.61 0.99 -14.70
C LEU A 141 3.86 0.97 -16.03
N TRP A 142 3.29 2.10 -16.46
CA TRP A 142 2.55 2.19 -17.72
C TRP A 142 3.46 2.08 -18.94
N ASP A 143 4.66 2.66 -18.83
CA ASP A 143 5.71 2.62 -19.85
C ASP A 143 6.75 1.50 -19.58
N TRP A 144 6.38 0.45 -18.84
CA TRP A 144 7.29 -0.64 -18.48
C TRP A 144 7.84 -1.36 -19.71
N ASP A 145 9.17 -1.53 -19.75
CA ASP A 145 9.88 -2.28 -20.78
C ASP A 145 10.77 -3.33 -20.11
N GLY A 146 10.45 -4.61 -20.32
CA GLY A 146 11.16 -5.71 -19.68
C GLY A 146 12.66 -5.83 -19.96
N LYS A 147 13.19 -5.06 -20.92
CA LYS A 147 14.64 -4.99 -21.20
C LYS A 147 15.36 -3.88 -20.46
N SER A 148 14.67 -2.79 -20.11
CA SER A 148 15.31 -1.56 -19.62
C SER A 148 14.77 -1.10 -18.26
N SER A 149 13.56 -1.50 -17.89
CA SER A 149 12.95 -1.21 -16.60
C SER A 149 13.41 -2.18 -15.52
N THR A 150 13.80 -1.65 -14.35
CA THR A 150 14.17 -2.47 -13.19
C THR A 150 13.25 -2.28 -11.99
N LEU A 151 13.27 -3.25 -11.07
CA LEU A 151 12.55 -3.18 -9.79
C LEU A 151 13.07 -2.03 -8.91
N LEU A 152 14.38 -1.79 -8.93
CA LEU A 152 14.98 -0.68 -8.19
C LEU A 152 14.44 0.66 -8.68
N GLN A 153 14.43 0.87 -10.00
CA GLN A 153 13.90 2.08 -10.61
C GLN A 153 12.42 2.27 -10.26
N PHE A 154 11.62 1.20 -10.25
CA PHE A 154 10.23 1.26 -9.81
C PHE A 154 10.08 1.80 -8.38
N ILE A 155 10.87 1.28 -7.42
CA ILE A 155 10.85 1.78 -6.03
C ILE A 155 11.28 3.25 -5.95
N LEU A 156 12.30 3.65 -6.70
CA LEU A 156 12.74 5.05 -6.74
C LEU A 156 11.66 6.00 -7.30
N HIS A 157 10.92 5.57 -8.33
CA HIS A 157 9.78 6.35 -8.83
C HIS A 157 8.66 6.45 -7.79
N MET A 158 8.36 5.37 -7.05
CA MET A 158 7.44 5.45 -5.91
C MET A 158 7.89 6.48 -4.87
N CYS A 159 9.19 6.52 -4.51
CA CYS A 159 9.72 7.54 -3.58
C CYS A 159 9.45 8.97 -4.08
N VAL A 160 9.63 9.22 -5.38
CA VAL A 160 9.37 10.52 -6.01
C VAL A 160 7.88 10.89 -5.92
N GLU A 161 6.99 9.99 -6.31
CA GLU A 161 5.54 10.22 -6.22
C GLU A 161 5.11 10.49 -4.78
N PHE A 162 5.65 9.73 -3.82
CA PHE A 162 5.32 9.84 -2.40
C PHE A 162 5.87 11.10 -1.75
N THR A 163 7.00 11.61 -2.24
CA THR A 163 7.53 12.92 -1.84
C THR A 163 6.65 14.08 -2.33
N SER A 164 6.09 13.96 -3.53
CA SER A 164 5.15 14.96 -4.06
C SER A 164 3.80 14.91 -3.31
N GLN A 165 3.25 13.71 -3.17
CA GLN A 165 1.96 13.45 -2.52
C GLN A 165 2.09 12.19 -1.64
N PRO A 166 1.92 12.26 -0.32
CA PRO A 166 2.03 11.08 0.54
C PRO A 166 1.02 10.00 0.13
N PRO A 167 1.40 8.72 0.12
CA PRO A 167 0.48 7.63 -0.20
C PRO A 167 -0.50 7.34 0.94
N THR A 168 -0.15 7.75 2.16
CA THR A 168 -0.93 7.51 3.36
C THR A 168 -1.02 8.77 4.21
N PHE A 169 -2.07 8.83 5.02
CA PHE A 169 -2.19 9.79 6.11
C PHE A 169 -2.38 9.06 7.44
N ALA A 170 -1.99 9.70 8.53
CA ALA A 170 -2.24 9.20 9.87
C ALA A 170 -3.72 9.40 10.24
N ILE A 171 -4.35 8.34 10.71
CA ILE A 171 -5.69 8.39 11.28
C ILE A 171 -5.55 8.92 12.71
N ASP A 172 -6.05 10.14 12.93
CA ASP A 172 -6.10 10.74 14.26
C ASP A 172 -7.54 11.14 14.60
N VAL A 173 -8.14 10.41 15.53
CA VAL A 173 -9.47 10.71 16.11
C VAL A 173 -9.35 11.29 17.54
N GLY A 174 -8.15 11.71 17.94
CA GLY A 174 -7.86 12.27 19.26
C GLY A 174 -7.80 11.26 20.40
N ILE A 175 -7.97 9.95 20.12
CA ILE A 175 -7.93 8.86 21.09
C ILE A 175 -7.32 7.58 20.52
N ASN A 176 -6.86 6.71 21.42
CA ASN A 176 -6.46 5.35 21.07
C ASN A 176 -7.70 4.44 20.99
N LEU A 177 -8.09 4.11 19.76
CA LEU A 177 -9.12 3.12 19.47
C LEU A 177 -8.63 1.70 19.74
N SER A 178 -9.53 0.80 20.16
CA SER A 178 -9.24 -0.64 20.21
C SER A 178 -9.04 -1.21 18.80
N HIS A 179 -8.46 -2.41 18.66
CA HIS A 179 -8.25 -3.03 17.35
C HIS A 179 -9.55 -3.11 16.53
N ASN A 180 -10.64 -3.63 17.12
CA ASN A 180 -11.94 -3.71 16.45
C ASN A 180 -12.48 -2.34 16.03
N GLN A 181 -12.33 -1.32 16.89
CA GLN A 181 -12.77 0.05 16.56
C GLN A 181 -11.96 0.66 15.40
N ARG A 182 -10.64 0.42 15.37
CA ARG A 182 -9.79 0.82 14.24
C ARG A 182 -10.23 0.12 12.96
N GLU A 183 -10.52 -1.17 13.02
CA GLU A 183 -10.96 -1.94 11.85
C GLU A 183 -12.32 -1.47 11.31
N LEU A 184 -13.27 -1.11 12.18
CA LEU A 184 -14.54 -0.50 11.76
C LEU A 184 -14.31 0.88 11.10
N LEU A 185 -13.44 1.71 11.68
CA LEU A 185 -13.07 2.99 11.10
C LEU A 185 -12.40 2.83 9.73
N LYS A 186 -11.56 1.80 9.56
CA LYS A 186 -10.94 1.48 8.27
C LYS A 186 -11.98 1.20 7.19
N ILE A 187 -13.10 0.53 7.49
CA ILE A 187 -14.16 0.31 6.48
C ILE A 187 -14.63 1.66 5.89
N ILE A 188 -14.84 2.68 6.72
CA ILE A 188 -15.23 4.02 6.26
C ILE A 188 -14.18 4.63 5.33
N LEU A 189 -12.89 4.44 5.65
CA LEU A 189 -11.76 5.00 4.90
C LEU A 189 -11.46 4.25 3.60
N ASP A 190 -11.46 2.91 3.66
CA ASP A 190 -11.21 1.99 2.53
C ASP A 190 -12.29 2.19 1.46
N TYR A 191 -13.55 2.37 1.88
CA TYR A 191 -14.68 2.68 1.00
C TYR A 191 -14.83 4.18 0.70
N ARG A 192 -13.85 5.04 1.02
CA ARG A 192 -13.85 6.48 0.66
C ARG A 192 -15.05 7.29 1.15
N ILE A 193 -15.62 6.92 2.29
CA ILE A 193 -16.79 7.59 2.86
C ILE A 193 -16.36 8.77 3.73
N ARG A 194 -15.63 9.69 3.12
CA ARG A 194 -14.92 10.77 3.80
C ARG A 194 -15.83 11.66 4.63
N HIS A 195 -17.05 11.93 4.16
CA HIS A 195 -17.99 12.76 4.91
C HIS A 195 -18.38 12.15 6.27
N LEU A 196 -18.50 10.82 6.40
CA LEU A 196 -18.75 10.18 7.69
C LEU A 196 -17.49 10.21 8.56
N TYR A 197 -16.32 10.00 7.96
CA TYR A 197 -15.04 10.16 8.68
C TYR A 197 -14.87 11.59 9.24
N ASP A 198 -15.17 12.61 8.44
CA ASP A 198 -15.08 14.02 8.81
C ASP A 198 -16.05 14.38 9.96
N GLU A 199 -17.16 13.67 10.10
CA GLU A 199 -18.05 13.80 11.27
C GLU A 199 -17.53 13.05 12.49
N ILE A 200 -16.97 11.85 12.32
CA ILE A 200 -16.39 11.06 13.42
C ILE A 200 -15.26 11.83 14.11
N ILE A 201 -14.39 12.50 13.36
CA ILE A 201 -13.27 13.29 13.93
C ILE A 201 -13.76 14.53 14.71
N LYS A 202 -15.01 14.96 14.53
CA LYS A 202 -15.61 16.09 15.29
C LYS A 202 -16.21 15.63 16.63
N ILE A 203 -16.39 14.31 16.81
CA ILE A 203 -16.91 13.76 18.06
C ILE A 203 -15.87 13.94 19.17
N THR A 204 -16.33 14.23 20.38
CA THR A 204 -15.41 14.32 21.53
C THR A 204 -14.81 12.94 21.85
N PRO A 205 -13.54 12.88 22.31
CA PRO A 205 -12.88 11.64 22.76
C PRO A 205 -13.78 10.66 23.54
N ALA A 206 -14.51 11.16 24.53
CA ALA A 206 -15.39 10.33 25.37
C ALA A 206 -16.59 9.75 24.61
N ARG A 207 -17.10 10.47 23.61
CA ARG A 207 -18.23 10.02 22.78
C ARG A 207 -17.79 9.09 21.66
N THR A 208 -16.56 9.16 21.20
CA THR A 208 -16.04 8.29 20.13
C THR A 208 -16.04 6.81 20.53
N TYR A 209 -15.69 6.48 21.79
CA TYR A 209 -15.81 5.10 22.28
C TYR A 209 -17.27 4.61 22.28
N ALA A 210 -18.18 5.39 22.87
CA ALA A 210 -19.60 5.05 22.93
C ALA A 210 -20.22 4.93 21.52
N PHE A 211 -19.75 5.72 20.56
CA PHE A 211 -20.18 5.64 19.17
C PHE A 211 -19.87 4.27 18.56
N PHE A 212 -18.61 3.81 18.62
CA PHE A 212 -18.26 2.50 18.05
C PHE A 212 -18.86 1.34 18.83
N ASP A 213 -19.06 1.48 20.14
CA ASP A 213 -19.76 0.48 20.94
C ASP A 213 -21.22 0.35 20.48
N GLU A 214 -21.89 1.47 20.21
CA GLU A 214 -23.26 1.48 19.68
C GLU A 214 -23.34 0.89 18.27
N VAL A 215 -22.37 1.20 17.39
CA VAL A 215 -22.24 0.54 16.08
C VAL A 215 -22.17 -0.98 16.25
N ALA A 216 -21.31 -1.46 17.15
CA ALA A 216 -21.15 -2.90 17.40
C ALA A 216 -22.43 -3.55 17.96
N ARG A 217 -23.22 -2.85 18.78
CA ARG A 217 -24.50 -3.34 19.32
C ARG A 217 -25.58 -3.57 18.26
N ARG A 218 -25.44 -2.96 17.07
CA ARG A 218 -26.36 -3.21 15.94
C ARG A 218 -26.14 -4.58 15.28
N TYR A 219 -25.10 -5.32 15.68
CA TYR A 219 -24.78 -6.65 15.16
C TYR A 219 -24.93 -7.74 16.23
N PRO A 220 -25.10 -9.02 15.82
CA PRO A 220 -25.15 -10.13 16.76
C PRO A 220 -23.88 -10.23 17.64
N PRO A 221 -24.01 -10.50 18.95
CA PRO A 221 -22.90 -10.43 19.92
C PRO A 221 -21.84 -11.55 19.76
N VAL A 222 -22.04 -12.50 18.83
CA VAL A 222 -21.18 -13.68 18.65
C VAL A 222 -20.04 -13.42 17.64
N LEU A 223 -20.01 -12.25 16.99
CA LEU A 223 -19.01 -11.92 15.99
C LEU A 223 -17.68 -11.52 16.64
N VAL A 224 -16.72 -12.45 16.67
CA VAL A 224 -15.36 -12.22 17.18
C VAL A 224 -14.61 -11.17 16.35
N ASP A 225 -14.76 -11.23 15.03
CA ASP A 225 -14.24 -10.25 14.07
C ASP A 225 -15.40 -9.60 13.31
N LEU A 226 -15.96 -8.55 13.91
CA LEU A 226 -17.10 -7.83 13.34
C LEU A 226 -16.72 -7.16 12.00
N ALA A 227 -15.53 -6.57 11.91
CA ALA A 227 -15.12 -5.84 10.71
C ALA A 227 -14.85 -6.81 9.55
N GLY A 228 -14.20 -7.95 9.80
CA GLY A 228 -14.07 -9.03 8.84
C GLY A 228 -15.41 -9.56 8.39
N HIS A 229 -16.37 -9.76 9.31
CA HIS A 229 -17.73 -10.16 8.96
C HIS A 229 -18.42 -9.15 8.02
N ILE A 230 -18.37 -7.85 8.34
CA ILE A 230 -18.96 -6.79 7.51
C ILE A 230 -18.37 -6.82 6.08
N ARG A 231 -17.04 -6.98 5.97
CA ARG A 231 -16.32 -7.01 4.69
C ARG A 231 -16.59 -8.23 3.81
N THR A 232 -17.28 -9.27 4.32
CA THR A 232 -17.57 -10.48 3.53
C THR A 232 -18.53 -10.23 2.37
N SER A 233 -19.29 -9.13 2.37
CA SER A 233 -20.22 -8.82 1.29
C SER A 233 -20.47 -7.32 1.12
N GLN A 234 -20.77 -6.90 -0.10
CA GLN A 234 -21.19 -5.53 -0.41
C GLN A 234 -22.42 -5.12 0.40
N ARG A 235 -23.35 -6.06 0.64
CA ARG A 235 -24.54 -5.83 1.45
C ARG A 235 -24.16 -5.51 2.90
N GLY A 236 -23.28 -6.29 3.51
CA GLY A 236 -22.82 -6.05 4.88
C GLY A 236 -22.15 -4.68 5.02
N VAL A 237 -21.31 -4.31 4.05
CA VAL A 237 -20.69 -2.97 4.02
C VAL A 237 -21.75 -1.87 3.90
N ASN A 238 -22.72 -1.99 2.99
CA ASN A 238 -23.79 -1.00 2.86
C ASN A 238 -24.61 -0.86 4.15
N GLU A 239 -24.98 -1.97 4.80
CA GLU A 239 -25.68 -1.96 6.09
C GLU A 239 -24.85 -1.27 7.19
N PHE A 240 -23.53 -1.50 7.22
CA PHE A 240 -22.63 -0.79 8.12
C PHE A 240 -22.61 0.73 7.87
N ILE A 241 -22.56 1.15 6.62
CA ILE A 241 -22.56 2.57 6.23
C ILE A 241 -23.86 3.24 6.67
N ASP A 242 -25.00 2.58 6.46
CA ASP A 242 -26.31 3.08 6.87
C ASP A 242 -26.39 3.25 8.39
N ILE A 243 -25.89 2.28 9.17
CA ILE A 243 -25.83 2.36 10.64
C ILE A 243 -24.96 3.55 11.09
N VAL A 244 -23.77 3.70 10.51
CA VAL A 244 -22.85 4.80 10.85
C VAL A 244 -23.49 6.14 10.51
N ALA A 245 -24.11 6.27 9.34
CA ALA A 245 -24.79 7.49 8.91
C ALA A 245 -25.97 7.84 9.83
N GLU A 246 -26.81 6.85 10.21
CA GLU A 246 -27.91 7.01 11.16
C GLU A 246 -27.41 7.56 12.50
N LEU A 247 -26.38 6.93 13.08
CA LEU A 247 -25.83 7.32 14.38
C LEU A 247 -25.16 8.71 14.38
N LEU A 248 -24.66 9.15 13.22
CA LEU A 248 -24.08 10.49 13.04
C LEU A 248 -25.13 11.54 12.66
N GLY A 249 -26.39 11.15 12.42
CA GLY A 249 -27.42 12.05 11.89
C GLY A 249 -27.10 12.58 10.49
N GLN A 250 -26.36 11.79 9.70
CA GLN A 250 -25.92 12.14 8.35
C GLN A 250 -26.73 11.35 7.31
N PRO A 251 -26.88 11.86 6.07
CA PRO A 251 -27.47 11.07 5.00
C PRO A 251 -26.59 9.86 4.68
N SER A 252 -27.19 8.69 4.47
CA SER A 252 -26.46 7.59 3.85
C SER A 252 -26.25 7.90 2.37
N LYS A 253 -25.13 8.56 2.06
CA LYS A 253 -24.70 8.69 0.68
C LYS A 253 -23.98 7.40 0.31
N THR A 254 -24.74 6.42 -0.19
CA THR A 254 -24.16 5.32 -0.94
C THR A 254 -23.38 5.92 -2.10
N ILE A 255 -22.11 5.56 -2.22
CA ILE A 255 -21.25 6.02 -3.31
C ILE A 255 -21.93 5.65 -4.62
N SER A 256 -22.09 6.65 -5.50
CA SER A 256 -22.37 6.45 -6.92
C SER A 256 -21.51 5.30 -7.42
N THR A 257 -22.06 4.38 -8.21
CA THR A 257 -21.50 3.11 -8.72
C THR A 257 -20.16 3.16 -9.49
N VAL A 258 -19.27 4.08 -9.16
CA VAL A 258 -17.95 4.28 -9.73
C VAL A 258 -17.02 4.43 -8.53
N ASP A 259 -15.95 3.65 -8.52
CA ASP A 259 -14.94 3.51 -7.46
C ASP A 259 -15.29 2.56 -6.31
N VAL A 260 -14.65 1.38 -6.35
CA VAL A 260 -13.69 0.86 -5.32
C VAL A 260 -13.44 -0.64 -5.48
N ALA A 261 -14.23 -1.39 -6.28
CA ALA A 261 -14.06 -2.85 -6.42
C ALA A 261 -13.93 -3.34 -7.87
N ASP A 262 -13.36 -2.54 -8.77
CA ASP A 262 -13.02 -3.09 -10.08
C ASP A 262 -11.75 -3.95 -9.99
N HIS A 263 -11.94 -5.22 -9.67
CA HIS A 263 -10.90 -6.26 -9.67
C HIS A 263 -10.37 -6.60 -11.09
N ARG A 264 -10.73 -5.83 -12.13
CA ARG A 264 -10.32 -6.08 -13.53
C ARG A 264 -8.88 -5.66 -13.87
N PHE A 265 -8.03 -5.37 -12.90
CA PHE A 265 -6.59 -5.24 -13.11
C PHE A 265 -5.85 -6.56 -12.84
N LEU A 266 -6.38 -7.64 -13.41
CA LEU A 266 -5.62 -8.80 -13.84
C LEU A 266 -6.21 -9.19 -15.21
N PRO A 267 -5.41 -9.54 -16.22
CA PRO A 267 -5.94 -10.17 -17.43
C PRO A 267 -6.79 -11.41 -17.10
#